data_AF-A0A1F7KAR9-F1
#
_entry.id   AF-A0A1F7KAR9-F1
#
_cell.length_a   1.000
_cell.length_b   1.000
_cell.length_c   1.000
_cell.angle_alpha   90.00
_cell.angle_beta   90.00
_cell.angle_gamma   90.00
#
_symmetry.space_group_name_H-M   'P 1'
#
loop_
_entity.id
_entity.type
_entity.pdbx_description
1 polymer ?
#
loop_
_entity_poly.entity_id
_entity_poly.type
_entity_poly.pdbx_seq_one_letter_code
_entity_poly.pdbx_strand_id
1 'polypeptide(L)'
;MTNQKILFNVILASLTLTLAILLGLLDFFGFLRGAHTLNFLYLVLSFVTWHLLGLTIFLLNLDKPKLETVYLVAAVLFGTVFFIFNQNYLSALLATCSFFLFQIYTEKALSKRAKLFVNYSTREVVFPIIRQSFLFLLLILVTVGFFQGQQQAKRAQLITPYMVRTLSKPIVIILNKQLGTQLQQQLGPQFEQALGTDERRTIVTFVLSEIMESFSEGTTRQLFGLNSQNLPLEKTIIYDSGEIDLTPVVNDVSDQIATQMNQRLNLYLPIIPLFFALLVFLFVSPLVAVSEVLLLPIIRAIIALLINHKIIIVSKQSVDREVLQLS
;
A
#
# COMPACT_ATOMS: atom_id res chain seq x y z
N MET A 1 28.36 -30.51 4.27
CA MET A 1 27.97 -29.36 5.11
C MET A 1 28.47 -28.01 4.57
N THR A 2 29.73 -27.86 4.16
CA THR A 2 30.29 -26.55 3.74
C THR A 2 29.61 -25.96 2.49
N ASN A 3 29.37 -26.77 1.44
CA ASN A 3 28.71 -26.30 0.20
C ASN A 3 27.24 -25.92 0.40
N GLN A 4 26.52 -26.59 1.31
CA GLN A 4 25.12 -26.27 1.64
C GLN A 4 25.02 -24.93 2.38
N LYS A 5 25.96 -24.62 3.28
CA LYS A 5 26.03 -23.32 3.97
C LYS A 5 26.32 -22.17 3.00
N ILE A 6 27.26 -22.38 2.07
CA ILE A 6 27.54 -21.40 1.02
C ILE A 6 26.28 -21.17 0.18
N LEU A 7 25.58 -22.24 -0.22
CA LEU A 7 24.32 -22.12 -0.96
C LEU A 7 23.26 -21.30 -0.19
N PHE A 8 23.02 -21.60 1.09
CA PHE A 8 22.04 -20.87 1.87
C PHE A 8 22.44 -19.41 2.15
N ASN A 9 23.73 -19.11 2.29
CA ASN A 9 24.22 -17.73 2.38
C ASN A 9 24.00 -16.96 1.07
N VAL A 10 24.21 -17.61 -0.09
CA VAL A 10 23.92 -17.02 -1.41
C VAL A 10 22.41 -16.78 -1.57
N ILE A 11 21.58 -17.73 -1.15
CA ILE A 11 20.12 -17.57 -1.15
C ILE A 11 19.71 -16.41 -0.22
N LEU A 12 20.27 -16.34 0.99
CA LEU A 12 20.01 -15.25 1.93
C LEU A 12 20.36 -13.90 1.31
N ALA A 13 21.55 -13.77 0.71
CA ALA A 13 21.97 -12.54 0.05
C ALA A 13 21.05 -12.17 -1.12
N SER A 14 20.70 -13.15 -1.99
CA SER A 14 19.79 -12.93 -3.11
C SER A 14 18.41 -12.46 -2.66
N LEU A 15 17.79 -13.15 -1.70
CA LEU A 15 16.49 -12.76 -1.15
C LEU A 15 16.55 -11.40 -0.46
N THR A 16 17.66 -11.08 0.20
CA THR A 16 17.88 -9.79 0.85
C THR A 16 17.91 -8.65 -0.17
N LEU A 17 18.65 -8.83 -1.28
CA LEU A 17 18.67 -7.88 -2.38
C LEU A 17 17.28 -7.71 -3.00
N THR A 18 16.61 -8.82 -3.29
CA THR A 18 15.25 -8.80 -3.86
C THR A 18 14.29 -8.04 -2.96
N LEU A 19 14.30 -8.32 -1.64
CA LEU A 19 13.45 -7.60 -0.69
C LEU A 19 13.76 -6.10 -0.66
N ALA A 20 15.04 -5.73 -0.64
CA ALA A 20 15.47 -4.33 -0.63
C ALA A 20 14.98 -3.58 -1.87
N ILE A 21 15.08 -4.20 -3.05
CA ILE A 21 14.59 -3.63 -4.32
C ILE A 21 13.07 -3.48 -4.28
N LEU A 22 12.34 -4.54 -3.92
CA LEU A 22 10.88 -4.53 -3.91
C LEU A 22 10.32 -3.47 -2.96
N LEU A 23 10.88 -3.37 -1.75
CA LEU A 23 10.46 -2.36 -0.77
C LEU A 23 10.93 -0.94 -1.15
N GLY A 24 12.08 -0.81 -1.79
CA GLY A 24 12.61 0.47 -2.25
C GLY A 24 11.80 1.06 -3.41
N LEU A 25 11.29 0.21 -4.31
CA LEU A 25 10.44 0.58 -5.44
C LEU A 25 8.96 0.77 -5.07
N LEU A 26 8.56 0.36 -3.87
CA LEU A 26 7.17 0.40 -3.45
C LEU A 26 6.72 1.85 -3.26
N ASP A 27 5.75 2.29 -4.06
CA ASP A 27 5.17 3.64 -3.98
C ASP A 27 3.74 3.56 -3.43
N PHE A 28 3.57 3.90 -2.15
CA PHE A 28 2.25 3.89 -1.53
C PHE A 28 1.30 4.93 -2.14
N PHE A 29 1.82 6.05 -2.64
CA PHE A 29 1.02 7.06 -3.33
C PHE A 29 0.67 6.64 -4.76
N GLY A 30 1.47 5.75 -5.36
CA GLY A 30 1.15 5.09 -6.62
C GLY A 30 -0.17 4.32 -6.54
N PHE A 31 -0.50 3.72 -5.38
CA PHE A 31 -1.83 3.14 -5.12
C PHE A 31 -2.96 4.17 -5.03
N LEU A 32 -2.70 5.48 -4.96
CA LEU A 32 -3.75 6.50 -5.00
C LEU A 32 -3.87 7.14 -6.39
N ARG A 33 -2.85 6.95 -7.25
CA ARG A 33 -2.71 7.57 -8.57
C ARG A 33 -3.08 6.65 -9.75
N GLY A 34 -3.53 5.42 -9.49
CA GLY A 34 -3.88 4.46 -10.55
C GLY A 34 -2.84 3.38 -10.83
N ALA A 35 -1.63 3.45 -10.24
CA ALA A 35 -0.56 2.46 -10.42
C ALA A 35 -0.70 1.25 -9.47
N HIS A 36 -1.94 0.78 -9.26
CA HIS A 36 -2.26 -0.20 -8.22
C HIS A 36 -1.68 -1.59 -8.51
N THR A 37 -1.65 -2.01 -9.78
CA THR A 37 -1.25 -3.38 -10.17
C THR A 37 0.21 -3.67 -9.85
N LEU A 38 1.10 -2.76 -10.24
CA LEU A 38 2.54 -2.90 -10.04
C LEU A 38 2.93 -2.79 -8.57
N ASN A 39 2.36 -1.81 -7.84
CA ASN A 39 2.61 -1.66 -6.42
C ASN A 39 2.04 -2.83 -5.60
N PHE A 40 0.87 -3.36 -5.99
CA PHE A 40 0.31 -4.55 -5.36
C PHE A 40 1.19 -5.77 -5.59
N LEU A 41 1.71 -5.95 -6.79
CA LEU A 41 2.67 -7.02 -7.10
C LEU A 41 3.92 -6.90 -6.22
N TYR A 42 4.52 -5.71 -6.10
CA TYR A 42 5.68 -5.49 -5.22
C TYR A 42 5.38 -5.79 -3.75
N LEU A 43 4.20 -5.41 -3.28
CA LEU A 43 3.76 -5.75 -1.93
C LEU A 43 3.67 -7.27 -1.76
N VAL A 44 2.97 -7.98 -2.64
CA VAL A 44 2.83 -9.45 -2.58
C VAL A 44 4.19 -10.15 -2.64
N LEU A 45 5.07 -9.75 -3.56
CA LEU A 45 6.41 -10.33 -3.68
C LEU A 45 7.27 -10.04 -2.45
N SER A 46 7.11 -8.88 -1.81
CA SER A 46 7.82 -8.56 -0.55
C SER A 46 7.38 -9.50 0.56
N PHE A 47 6.09 -9.81 0.66
CA PHE A 47 5.57 -10.78 1.64
C PHE A 47 6.11 -12.19 1.39
N VAL A 48 6.10 -12.65 0.14
CA VAL A 48 6.67 -13.96 -0.24
C VAL A 48 8.14 -14.02 0.13
N THR A 49 8.92 -13.01 -0.26
CA THR A 49 10.36 -12.92 0.00
C THR A 49 10.66 -12.89 1.50
N TRP A 50 9.86 -12.19 2.29
CA TRP A 50 9.97 -12.16 3.75
C TRP A 50 9.84 -13.54 4.39
N HIS A 51 8.86 -14.33 3.93
CA HIS A 51 8.66 -15.69 4.41
C HIS A 51 9.81 -16.63 4.00
N LEU A 52 10.30 -16.50 2.77
CA LEU A 52 11.47 -17.25 2.31
C LEU A 52 12.71 -16.91 3.12
N LEU A 53 12.94 -15.64 3.46
CA LEU A 53 14.03 -15.20 4.34
C LEU A 53 13.94 -15.86 5.71
N GLY A 54 12.75 -15.85 6.33
CA GLY A 54 12.54 -16.52 7.62
C GLY A 54 12.86 -18.02 7.56
N LEU A 55 12.50 -18.68 6.47
CA LEU A 55 12.84 -20.09 6.24
C LEU A 55 14.34 -20.30 5.98
N THR A 56 15.01 -19.43 5.21
CA THR A 56 16.46 -19.52 5.01
C THR A 56 17.22 -19.32 6.33
N ILE A 57 16.79 -18.38 7.17
CA ILE A 57 17.34 -18.16 8.51
C ILE A 57 17.15 -19.41 9.38
N PHE A 58 15.98 -20.04 9.33
CA PHE A 58 15.71 -21.31 10.01
C PHE A 58 16.74 -22.38 9.60
N LEU A 59 16.93 -22.58 8.29
CA LEU A 59 17.79 -23.62 7.75
C LEU A 59 19.27 -23.38 8.05
N LEU A 60 19.72 -22.12 8.01
CA LEU A 60 21.08 -21.75 8.39
C LEU A 60 21.38 -22.03 9.88
N ASN A 61 20.37 -21.90 10.73
CA ASN A 61 20.52 -22.05 12.19
C ASN A 61 20.49 -23.52 12.68
N LEU A 62 20.16 -24.49 11.82
CA LEU A 62 20.12 -25.90 12.22
C LEU A 62 21.48 -26.43 12.75
N ASP A 63 22.59 -25.81 12.36
CA ASP A 63 23.95 -26.25 12.71
C ASP A 63 24.59 -25.48 13.89
N LYS A 64 23.84 -24.66 14.65
CA LYS A 64 24.32 -23.85 15.78
C LYS A 64 25.57 -22.94 15.56
N PRO A 65 25.85 -22.33 14.40
CA PRO A 65 26.95 -21.36 14.32
C PRO A 65 26.53 -19.98 14.86
N LYS A 66 27.51 -19.17 15.32
CA LYS A 66 27.31 -17.74 15.53
C LYS A 66 27.14 -17.05 14.16
N LEU A 67 25.91 -16.76 13.77
CA LEU A 67 25.56 -16.18 12.46
C LEU A 67 25.43 -14.64 12.48
N GLU A 68 25.69 -14.01 13.61
CA GLU A 68 25.51 -12.57 13.81
C GLU A 68 26.26 -11.70 12.77
N THR A 69 27.48 -12.11 12.40
CA THR A 69 28.27 -11.39 11.38
C THR A 69 27.67 -11.53 9.98
N VAL A 70 27.13 -12.69 9.63
CA VAL A 70 26.43 -12.92 8.36
C VAL A 70 25.18 -12.05 8.28
N TYR A 71 24.44 -11.95 9.39
CA TYR A 71 23.24 -11.11 9.47
C TYR A 71 23.54 -9.62 9.42
N LEU A 72 24.66 -9.19 10.03
CA LEU A 72 25.11 -7.81 9.93
C LEU A 72 25.46 -7.45 8.48
N VAL A 73 26.21 -8.32 7.78
CA VAL A 73 26.55 -8.11 6.36
C VAL A 73 25.29 -8.07 5.49
N ALA A 74 24.34 -9.00 5.70
CA ALA A 74 23.07 -8.99 5.00
C ALA A 74 22.26 -7.72 5.28
N ALA A 75 22.26 -7.22 6.52
CA ALA A 75 21.57 -5.98 6.86
C ALA A 75 22.19 -4.76 6.19
N VAL A 76 23.53 -4.66 6.16
CA VAL A 76 24.22 -3.57 5.45
C VAL A 76 23.94 -3.62 3.95
N LEU A 77 23.94 -4.83 3.37
CA LEU A 77 23.59 -5.06 1.96
C LEU A 77 22.15 -4.60 1.67
N PHE A 78 21.20 -5.00 2.52
CA PHE A 78 19.81 -4.56 2.46
C PHE A 78 19.71 -3.04 2.48
N GLY A 79 20.32 -2.40 3.48
CA GLY A 79 20.26 -0.96 3.67
C GLY A 79 20.81 -0.17 2.49
N THR A 80 21.94 -0.64 1.94
CA THR A 80 22.61 -0.02 0.79
C THR A 80 21.70 -0.06 -0.44
N VAL A 81 21.16 -1.23 -0.75
CA VAL A 81 20.30 -1.40 -1.93
C VAL A 81 18.97 -0.67 -1.75
N PHE A 82 18.36 -0.78 -0.57
CA PHE A 82 17.13 -0.06 -0.26
C PHE A 82 17.33 1.46 -0.40
N PHE A 83 18.47 2.00 0.06
CA PHE A 83 18.79 3.41 -0.11
C PHE A 83 18.88 3.85 -1.58
N ILE A 84 19.48 3.03 -2.45
CA ILE A 84 19.59 3.33 -3.89
C ILE A 84 18.21 3.56 -4.51
N PHE A 85 17.22 2.74 -4.15
CA PHE A 85 15.87 2.82 -4.71
C PHE A 85 14.97 3.83 -3.96
N ASN A 86 15.05 3.91 -2.63
CA ASN A 86 14.18 4.77 -1.82
C ASN A 86 14.68 6.23 -1.72
N GLN A 87 15.98 6.47 -1.95
CA GLN A 87 16.64 7.79 -1.93
C GLN A 87 16.50 8.58 -0.62
N ASN A 88 16.17 7.93 0.50
CA ASN A 88 16.03 8.56 1.81
C ASN A 88 16.92 7.87 2.85
N TYR A 89 17.88 8.63 3.40
CA TYR A 89 18.88 8.10 4.33
C TYR A 89 18.29 7.64 5.67
N LEU A 90 17.32 8.39 6.24
CA LEU A 90 16.67 8.03 7.51
C LEU A 90 15.78 6.80 7.34
N SER A 91 15.00 6.76 6.26
CA SER A 91 14.19 5.61 5.88
C SER A 91 15.06 4.35 5.77
N ALA A 92 16.18 4.45 5.05
CA ALA A 92 17.11 3.34 4.87
C ALA A 92 17.74 2.89 6.19
N LEU A 93 18.15 3.81 7.05
CA LEU A 93 18.73 3.48 8.36
C LEU A 93 17.71 2.74 9.24
N LEU A 94 16.50 3.27 9.37
CA LEU A 94 15.44 2.63 10.15
C LEU A 94 15.04 1.27 9.57
N ALA A 95 14.94 1.17 8.25
CA ALA A 95 14.64 -0.10 7.58
C ALA A 95 15.75 -1.14 7.81
N THR A 96 17.02 -0.72 7.75
CA THR A 96 18.19 -1.57 8.03
C THR A 96 18.17 -2.08 9.47
N CYS A 97 17.95 -1.19 10.45
CA CYS A 97 17.84 -1.58 11.85
C CYS A 97 16.70 -2.58 12.07
N SER A 98 15.55 -2.33 11.46
CA SER A 98 14.38 -3.20 11.53
C SER A 98 14.64 -4.58 10.91
N PHE A 99 15.32 -4.60 9.77
CA PHE A 99 15.68 -5.82 9.07
C PHE A 99 16.74 -6.63 9.83
N PHE A 100 17.70 -5.97 10.48
CA PHE A 100 18.67 -6.64 11.35
C PHE A 100 18.00 -7.24 12.60
N LEU A 101 17.10 -6.49 13.24
CA LEU A 101 16.31 -6.99 14.36
C LEU A 101 15.43 -8.17 13.96
N PHE A 102 14.83 -8.13 12.78
CA PHE A 102 14.11 -9.26 12.20
C PHE A 102 14.97 -10.52 12.13
N GLN A 103 16.20 -10.42 11.62
CA GLN A 103 17.08 -11.58 11.46
C GLN A 103 17.43 -12.20 12.81
N ILE A 104 17.86 -11.38 13.78
CA ILE A 104 18.22 -11.82 15.14
C ILE A 104 17.01 -12.42 15.86
N TYR A 105 15.86 -11.74 15.79
CA TYR A 105 14.64 -12.22 16.43
C TYR A 105 14.23 -13.58 15.87
N THR A 106 14.21 -13.70 14.54
CA THR A 106 13.80 -14.92 13.84
C THR A 106 14.73 -16.07 14.17
N GLU A 107 16.05 -15.85 14.16
CA GLU A 107 17.05 -16.84 14.57
C GLU A 107 16.78 -17.34 16.00
N LYS A 108 16.72 -16.44 16.99
CA LYS A 108 16.57 -16.79 18.41
C LYS A 108 15.24 -17.49 18.68
N ALA A 109 14.16 -16.96 18.14
CA ALA A 109 12.82 -17.49 18.37
C ALA A 109 12.63 -18.87 17.72
N LEU A 110 13.13 -19.06 16.50
CA LEU A 110 13.12 -20.37 15.85
C LEU A 110 14.02 -21.38 16.55
N SER A 111 15.22 -20.98 17.00
CA SER A 111 16.13 -21.87 17.75
C SER A 111 15.49 -22.38 19.04
N LYS A 112 14.85 -21.47 19.79
CA LYS A 112 14.14 -21.82 21.04
C LYS A 112 13.00 -22.78 20.74
N ARG A 113 12.22 -22.51 19.68
CA ARG A 113 11.04 -23.31 19.34
C ARG A 113 11.40 -24.67 18.76
N ALA A 114 12.42 -24.77 17.91
CA ALA A 114 12.88 -26.04 17.35
C ALA A 114 13.34 -27.03 18.42
N LYS A 115 13.87 -26.56 19.56
CA LYS A 115 14.26 -27.40 20.69
C LYS A 115 13.09 -28.01 21.47
N LEU A 116 11.90 -27.41 21.37
CA LEU A 116 10.71 -27.81 22.15
C LEU A 116 9.89 -28.91 21.46
N PHE A 117 10.13 -29.21 20.18
CA PHE A 117 9.32 -30.16 19.43
C PHE A 117 10.08 -31.46 19.16
N VAL A 118 9.49 -32.58 19.62
CA VAL A 118 9.96 -33.95 19.36
C VAL A 118 9.68 -34.39 17.91
N ASN A 119 8.63 -33.84 17.29
CA ASN A 119 8.29 -34.05 15.89
C ASN A 119 8.32 -32.72 15.13
N TYR A 120 9.11 -32.65 14.05
CA TYR A 120 9.17 -31.45 13.22
C TYR A 120 7.86 -31.26 12.43
N SER A 121 7.13 -30.20 12.77
CA SER A 121 5.99 -29.70 12.00
C SER A 121 6.27 -28.27 11.56
N THR A 122 6.40 -28.05 10.25
CA THR A 122 6.61 -26.72 9.67
C THR A 122 5.57 -25.70 10.15
N ARG A 123 4.32 -26.14 10.27
CA ARG A 123 3.20 -25.29 10.72
C ARG A 123 3.37 -24.84 12.16
N GLU A 124 3.98 -25.65 13.01
CA GLU A 124 4.06 -25.40 14.45
C GLU A 124 5.36 -24.72 14.85
N VAL A 125 6.45 -24.97 14.13
CA VAL A 125 7.78 -24.44 14.45
C VAL A 125 8.05 -23.13 13.70
N VAL A 126 7.81 -23.11 12.38
CA VAL A 126 8.29 -22.02 11.51
C VAL A 126 7.25 -20.91 11.35
N PHE A 127 6.00 -21.26 11.03
CA PHE A 127 4.95 -20.29 10.73
C PHE A 127 4.65 -19.28 11.84
N PRO A 128 4.50 -19.68 13.12
CA PRO A 128 4.14 -18.74 14.17
C PRO A 128 5.22 -17.69 14.42
N ILE A 129 6.49 -18.05 14.23
CA ILE A 129 7.62 -17.12 14.37
C ILE A 129 7.69 -16.18 13.17
N ILE A 130 7.54 -16.69 11.94
CA ILE A 130 7.51 -15.85 10.74
C ILE A 130 6.33 -14.87 10.79
N ARG A 131 5.19 -15.29 11.34
CA ARG A 131 4.04 -14.41 11.58
C ARG A 131 4.35 -13.29 12.59
N GLN A 132 4.99 -13.63 13.71
CA GLN A 132 5.36 -12.61 14.70
C GLN A 132 6.45 -11.67 14.16
N SER A 133 7.36 -12.19 13.34
CA SER A 133 8.40 -11.40 12.71
C SER A 133 7.86 -10.44 11.65
N PHE A 134 6.62 -10.62 11.20
CA PHE A 134 5.95 -9.68 10.30
C PHE A 134 5.88 -8.25 10.85
N LEU A 135 5.87 -8.07 12.18
CA LEU A 135 5.90 -6.74 12.80
C LEU A 135 7.11 -5.90 12.33
N PHE A 136 8.25 -6.53 12.05
CA PHE A 136 9.42 -5.83 11.52
C PHE A 136 9.23 -5.38 10.07
N LEU A 137 8.62 -6.22 9.22
CA LEU A 137 8.25 -5.82 7.85
C LEU A 137 7.24 -4.68 7.86
N LEU A 138 6.24 -4.76 8.73
CA LEU A 138 5.26 -3.70 8.92
C LEU A 138 5.93 -2.39 9.35
N LEU A 139 6.91 -2.45 10.25
CA LEU A 139 7.66 -1.27 10.67
C LEU A 139 8.47 -0.65 9.52
N ILE A 140 9.05 -1.47 8.64
CA ILE A 140 9.71 -0.98 7.41
C ILE A 140 8.70 -0.29 6.49
N LEU A 141 7.54 -0.92 6.23
CA LEU A 141 6.50 -0.36 5.36
C LEU A 141 5.91 0.94 5.92
N VAL A 142 5.68 1.01 7.23
CA VAL A 142 5.23 2.22 7.93
C VAL A 142 6.27 3.33 7.83
N THR A 143 7.56 3.00 7.95
CA THR A 143 8.67 3.95 7.75
C THR A 143 8.67 4.49 6.32
N VAL A 144 8.51 3.61 5.33
CA VAL A 144 8.39 4.02 3.91
C VAL A 144 7.20 4.95 3.72
N GLY A 145 6.02 4.58 4.25
CA GLY A 145 4.81 5.40 4.18
C GLY A 145 4.95 6.77 4.83
N PHE A 146 5.61 6.85 5.99
CA PHE A 146 5.90 8.10 6.68
C PHE A 146 6.74 9.04 5.81
N PHE A 147 7.89 8.56 5.29
CA PHE A 147 8.79 9.41 4.51
C PHE A 147 8.23 9.79 3.14
N GLN A 148 7.50 8.89 2.49
CA GLN A 148 6.75 9.22 1.28
C GLN A 148 5.70 10.28 1.57
N GLY A 149 4.93 10.14 2.65
CA GLY A 149 3.95 11.13 3.08
C GLY A 149 4.56 12.50 3.32
N GLN A 150 5.72 12.55 3.96
CA GLN A 150 6.48 13.78 4.18
C GLN A 150 6.94 14.41 2.86
N GLN A 151 7.45 13.62 1.92
CA GLN A 151 7.94 14.13 0.64
C GLN A 151 6.80 14.68 -0.23
N GLN A 152 5.67 13.97 -0.28
CA GLN A 152 4.49 14.41 -1.04
C GLN A 152 3.83 15.64 -0.42
N ALA A 153 3.79 15.73 0.92
CA ALA A 153 3.32 16.90 1.64
C ALA A 153 4.16 18.14 1.30
N LYS A 154 5.50 18.02 1.39
CA LYS A 154 6.43 19.12 1.04
C LYS A 154 6.30 19.57 -0.43
N ARG A 155 5.89 18.67 -1.32
CA ARG A 155 5.68 18.97 -2.75
C ARG A 155 4.27 19.48 -3.07
N ALA A 156 3.37 19.59 -2.08
CA ALA A 156 1.96 19.90 -2.28
C ALA A 156 1.28 18.96 -3.31
N GLN A 157 1.65 17.67 -3.27
CA GLN A 157 1.21 16.62 -4.21
C GLN A 157 0.44 15.49 -3.51
N LEU A 158 -0.18 15.77 -2.37
CA LEU A 158 -0.97 14.79 -1.61
C LEU A 158 -2.27 14.45 -2.32
N ILE A 159 -3.00 15.48 -2.73
CA ILE A 159 -4.22 15.34 -3.54
C ILE A 159 -3.83 15.53 -5.00
N THR A 160 -4.08 14.53 -5.83
CA THR A 160 -3.84 14.61 -7.27
C THR A 160 -5.13 14.91 -8.02
N PRO A 161 -5.05 15.53 -9.21
CA PRO A 161 -6.23 15.75 -10.05
C PRO A 161 -6.98 14.46 -10.36
N TYR A 162 -6.26 13.35 -10.56
CA TYR A 162 -6.86 12.03 -10.74
C TYR A 162 -7.73 11.61 -9.54
N MET A 163 -7.26 11.84 -8.31
CA MET A 163 -8.04 11.57 -7.11
C MET A 163 -9.30 12.44 -7.06
N VAL A 164 -9.18 13.73 -7.38
CA VAL A 164 -10.34 14.64 -7.45
C VAL A 164 -11.37 14.10 -8.44
N ARG A 165 -10.96 13.78 -9.66
CA ARG A 165 -11.83 13.22 -10.71
C ARG A 165 -12.47 11.90 -10.28
N THR A 166 -11.73 11.05 -9.58
CA THR A 166 -12.24 9.74 -9.15
C THR A 166 -13.24 9.88 -8.01
N LEU A 167 -12.94 10.72 -7.02
CA LEU A 167 -13.78 10.96 -5.86
C LEU A 167 -15.02 11.80 -6.19
N SER A 168 -14.95 12.64 -7.23
CA SER A 168 -16.07 13.47 -7.66
C SER A 168 -17.12 12.71 -8.49
N LYS A 169 -16.80 11.58 -9.12
CA LYS A 169 -17.76 10.78 -9.91
C LYS A 169 -19.12 10.54 -9.24
N PRO A 170 -19.21 10.01 -8.01
CA PRO A 170 -20.51 9.80 -7.36
C PRO A 170 -21.26 11.13 -7.14
N ILE A 171 -20.54 12.20 -6.81
CA ILE A 171 -21.11 13.53 -6.60
C ILE A 171 -21.66 14.08 -7.93
N VAL A 172 -20.90 13.96 -9.03
CA VAL A 172 -21.31 14.37 -10.37
C VAL A 172 -22.55 13.62 -10.81
N ILE A 173 -22.64 12.31 -10.56
CA ILE A 173 -23.85 11.52 -10.89
C ILE A 173 -25.07 12.04 -10.13
N ILE A 174 -24.93 12.37 -8.84
CA ILE A 174 -26.03 12.92 -8.03
C ILE A 174 -26.43 14.30 -8.54
N LEU A 175 -25.45 15.18 -8.81
CA LEU A 175 -25.69 16.52 -9.33
C LEU A 175 -26.38 16.48 -10.70
N ASN A 176 -25.88 15.66 -11.63
CA ASN A 176 -26.49 15.47 -12.95
C ASN A 176 -27.96 15.06 -12.84
N LYS A 177 -28.29 14.12 -11.93
CA LYS A 177 -29.68 13.68 -11.68
C LYS A 177 -30.54 14.78 -11.06
N GLN A 178 -30.03 15.50 -10.07
CA GLN A 178 -30.76 16.59 -9.42
C GLN A 178 -31.04 17.74 -10.38
N LEU A 179 -30.05 18.13 -11.17
CA LEU A 179 -30.18 19.16 -12.20
C LEU A 179 -31.16 18.74 -13.29
N GLY A 180 -31.06 17.51 -13.79
CA GLY A 180 -32.02 16.96 -14.76
C GLY A 180 -33.45 16.99 -14.21
N THR A 181 -33.64 16.62 -12.94
CA THR A 181 -34.95 16.65 -12.29
C THR A 181 -35.49 18.08 -12.13
N GLN A 182 -34.64 19.03 -11.69
CA GLN A 182 -35.03 20.43 -11.52
C GLN A 182 -35.38 21.09 -12.84
N LEU A 183 -34.61 20.83 -13.90
CA LEU A 183 -34.91 21.34 -15.23
C LEU A 183 -36.19 20.75 -15.80
N GLN A 184 -36.45 19.47 -15.62
CA GLN A 184 -37.71 18.85 -16.01
C GLN A 184 -38.90 19.44 -15.24
N GLN A 185 -38.71 19.77 -13.95
CA GLN A 185 -39.74 20.42 -13.12
C GLN A 185 -40.00 21.87 -13.53
N GLN A 186 -38.96 22.64 -13.89
CA GLN A 186 -39.08 24.06 -14.28
C GLN A 186 -39.57 24.25 -15.72
N LEU A 187 -39.15 23.37 -16.64
CA LEU A 187 -39.42 23.51 -18.08
C LEU A 187 -40.58 22.62 -18.56
N GLY A 188 -41.03 21.67 -17.73
CA GLY A 188 -42.16 20.79 -18.03
C GLY A 188 -41.99 19.98 -19.33
N PRO A 189 -43.10 19.54 -19.98
CA PRO A 189 -43.04 18.76 -21.22
C PRO A 189 -42.48 19.51 -22.44
N GLN A 190 -42.27 20.83 -22.34
CA GLN A 190 -41.59 21.63 -23.38
C GLN A 190 -40.10 21.31 -23.49
N PHE A 191 -39.50 20.76 -22.43
CA PHE A 191 -38.12 20.31 -22.46
C PHE A 191 -37.91 19.16 -23.45
N GLU A 192 -38.84 18.20 -23.54
CA GLU A 192 -38.72 17.04 -24.43
C GLU A 192 -39.11 17.33 -25.89
N GLN A 193 -39.89 18.38 -26.16
CA GLN A 193 -40.57 18.53 -27.46
C GLN A 193 -40.26 19.79 -28.29
N ALA A 194 -39.55 20.82 -27.80
CA ALA A 194 -39.57 22.10 -28.55
C ALA A 194 -38.36 23.04 -28.44
N LEU A 195 -37.16 22.58 -28.05
CA LEU A 195 -35.99 23.46 -28.02
C LEU A 195 -34.89 22.94 -28.96
N GLY A 196 -34.41 23.81 -29.87
CA GLY A 196 -33.19 23.53 -30.63
C GLY A 196 -32.01 23.33 -29.66
N THR A 197 -31.01 22.54 -30.06
CA THR A 197 -29.82 22.25 -29.24
C THR A 197 -29.16 23.49 -28.64
N ASP A 198 -29.20 24.62 -29.35
CA ASP A 198 -28.62 25.89 -28.89
C ASP A 198 -29.49 26.61 -27.84
N GLU A 199 -30.81 26.65 -28.01
CA GLU A 199 -31.72 27.28 -27.02
C GLU A 199 -31.78 26.47 -25.72
N ARG A 200 -31.76 25.14 -25.83
CA ARG A 200 -31.65 24.23 -24.69
C ARG A 200 -30.34 24.44 -23.93
N ARG A 201 -29.24 24.68 -24.65
CA ARG A 201 -27.94 24.99 -24.07
C ARG A 201 -27.94 26.31 -23.33
N THR A 202 -28.56 27.35 -23.87
CA THR A 202 -28.68 28.65 -23.20
C THR A 202 -29.50 28.55 -21.92
N ILE A 203 -30.64 27.84 -21.93
CA ILE A 203 -31.49 27.65 -20.76
C ILE A 203 -30.77 26.84 -19.67
N VAL A 204 -30.12 25.74 -20.03
CA VAL A 204 -29.36 24.91 -19.08
C VAL A 204 -28.19 25.68 -18.49
N THR A 205 -27.47 26.45 -19.30
CA THR A 205 -26.35 27.27 -18.82
C THR A 205 -26.85 28.39 -17.90
N PHE A 206 -28.02 28.98 -18.20
CA PHE A 206 -28.66 29.99 -17.36
C PHE A 206 -29.09 29.41 -16.01
N VAL A 207 -29.80 28.28 -15.99
CA VAL A 207 -30.21 27.60 -14.75
C VAL A 207 -29.00 27.15 -13.93
N LEU A 208 -27.95 26.62 -14.58
CA LEU A 208 -26.69 26.32 -13.90
C LEU A 208 -26.08 27.57 -13.28
N SER A 209 -26.04 28.70 -14.01
CA SER A 209 -25.50 29.96 -13.49
C SER A 209 -26.31 30.50 -12.31
N GLU A 210 -27.64 30.40 -12.34
CA GLU A 210 -28.53 30.86 -11.27
C GLU A 210 -28.39 29.96 -10.02
N ILE A 211 -28.27 28.65 -10.21
CA ILE A 211 -27.95 27.70 -9.12
C ILE A 211 -26.58 28.05 -8.53
N MET A 212 -25.57 28.31 -9.36
CA MET A 212 -24.24 28.72 -8.90
C MET A 212 -24.25 30.06 -8.14
N GLU A 213 -25.07 31.01 -8.57
CA GLU A 213 -25.24 32.31 -7.94
C GLU A 213 -25.89 32.18 -6.57
N SER A 214 -26.92 31.32 -6.45
CA SER A 214 -27.56 30.98 -5.17
C SER A 214 -26.59 30.31 -4.17
N PHE A 215 -25.63 29.51 -4.66
CA PHE A 215 -24.55 28.98 -3.83
C PHE A 215 -23.53 30.06 -3.42
N SER A 216 -23.45 31.18 -4.15
CA SER A 216 -22.56 32.30 -3.85
C SER A 216 -23.16 33.30 -2.84
N GLU A 217 -24.49 33.36 -2.71
CA GLU A 217 -25.18 34.27 -1.78
C GLU A 217 -25.14 33.80 -0.31
N GLY A 218 -24.76 32.54 -0.05
CA GLY A 218 -24.48 32.04 1.30
C GLY A 218 -23.14 32.54 1.87
N THR A 219 -22.97 32.53 3.21
CA THR A 219 -21.74 32.96 3.92
C THR A 219 -20.45 32.24 3.50
N THR A 220 -20.54 31.19 2.68
CA THR A 220 -19.44 30.45 2.08
C THR A 220 -19.47 30.61 0.55
N ARG A 221 -18.94 31.74 0.05
CA ARG A 221 -18.76 32.11 -1.39
C ARG A 221 -17.83 31.18 -2.21
N GLN A 222 -17.58 29.96 -1.75
CA GLN A 222 -16.58 29.06 -2.34
C GLN A 222 -17.09 27.63 -2.36
N LEU A 223 -17.36 27.11 -3.57
CA LEU A 223 -17.61 25.68 -3.76
C LEU A 223 -16.25 24.97 -3.87
N PHE A 224 -15.88 24.17 -2.87
CA PHE A 224 -14.56 23.54 -2.77
C PHE A 224 -13.36 24.51 -2.83
N GLY A 225 -13.58 25.80 -2.56
CA GLY A 225 -12.56 26.86 -2.67
C GLY A 225 -12.55 27.59 -4.01
N LEU A 226 -13.30 27.12 -5.02
CA LEU A 226 -13.37 27.74 -6.34
C LEU A 226 -14.34 28.93 -6.33
N ASN A 227 -13.98 29.98 -7.06
CA ASN A 227 -14.89 31.08 -7.36
C ASN A 227 -15.92 30.58 -8.40
N SER A 228 -17.21 30.79 -8.14
CA SER A 228 -18.30 30.35 -9.01
C SER A 228 -18.20 30.92 -10.43
N GLN A 229 -17.59 32.11 -10.57
CA GLN A 229 -17.37 32.79 -11.84
C GLN A 229 -16.34 32.10 -12.76
N ASN A 230 -15.51 31.19 -12.23
CA ASN A 230 -14.44 30.54 -12.98
C ASN A 230 -14.78 29.10 -13.41
N LEU A 231 -16.01 28.62 -13.19
CA LEU A 231 -16.41 27.29 -13.65
C LEU A 231 -16.75 27.33 -15.15
N PRO A 232 -16.13 26.49 -16.00
CA PRO A 232 -16.41 26.45 -17.43
C PRO A 232 -17.72 25.70 -17.71
N LEU A 233 -18.85 26.29 -17.30
CA LEU A 233 -20.20 25.71 -17.47
C LEU A 233 -20.54 25.45 -18.95
N GLU A 234 -19.91 26.17 -19.87
CA GLU A 234 -19.99 25.99 -21.32
C GLU A 234 -19.57 24.58 -21.81
N LYS A 235 -18.75 23.87 -21.03
CA LYS A 235 -18.27 22.51 -21.34
C LYS A 235 -19.22 21.41 -20.87
N THR A 236 -20.34 21.77 -20.24
CA THR A 236 -21.40 20.84 -19.89
C THR A 236 -21.95 20.18 -21.16
N ILE A 237 -22.03 18.85 -21.16
CA ILE A 237 -22.66 18.10 -22.25
C ILE A 237 -24.15 18.01 -21.95
N ILE A 238 -24.98 18.32 -22.95
CA ILE A 238 -26.43 18.19 -22.89
C ILE A 238 -26.81 17.21 -23.99
N TYR A 239 -27.36 16.07 -23.61
CA TYR A 239 -27.78 15.04 -24.56
C TYR A 239 -29.14 15.39 -25.19
N ASP A 240 -29.45 14.78 -26.34
CA ASP A 240 -30.74 14.95 -27.03
C ASP A 240 -31.92 14.49 -26.16
N SER A 241 -31.67 13.53 -25.25
CA SER A 241 -32.60 13.10 -24.20
C SER A 241 -32.88 14.16 -23.13
N GLY A 242 -32.13 15.26 -23.10
CA GLY A 242 -32.21 16.28 -22.05
C GLY A 242 -31.37 15.98 -20.80
N GLU A 243 -30.65 14.86 -20.79
CA GLU A 243 -29.69 14.55 -19.73
C GLU A 243 -28.50 15.53 -19.74
N ILE A 244 -28.03 15.89 -18.55
CA ILE A 244 -26.89 16.79 -18.35
C ILE A 244 -25.70 16.01 -17.81
N ASP A 245 -24.53 16.28 -18.36
CA ASP A 245 -23.27 15.77 -17.84
C ASP A 245 -22.28 16.88 -17.49
N LEU A 246 -22.04 17.06 -16.19
CA LEU A 246 -21.05 17.96 -15.61
C LEU A 246 -19.64 17.36 -15.51
N THR A 247 -19.43 16.10 -15.91
CA THR A 247 -18.13 15.44 -15.86
C THR A 247 -17.00 16.25 -16.53
N PRO A 248 -17.19 16.86 -17.72
CA PRO A 248 -16.16 17.66 -18.36
C PRO A 248 -15.78 18.90 -17.55
N VAL A 249 -16.76 19.55 -16.92
CA VAL A 249 -16.55 20.74 -16.07
C VAL A 249 -15.66 20.37 -14.88
N VAL A 250 -15.96 19.26 -14.20
CA VAL A 250 -15.18 18.79 -13.05
C VAL A 250 -13.78 18.33 -13.43
N ASN A 251 -13.61 17.73 -14.61
CA ASN A 251 -12.29 17.34 -15.11
C ASN A 251 -11.38 18.52 -15.40
N ASP A 252 -11.95 19.65 -15.83
CA ASP A 252 -11.21 20.88 -16.13
C ASP A 252 -10.78 21.63 -14.88
N VAL A 253 -11.63 21.64 -13.84
CA VAL A 253 -11.30 22.32 -12.59
C VAL A 253 -10.57 21.42 -11.59
N SER A 254 -10.34 20.14 -11.92
CA SER A 254 -9.72 19.17 -11.00
C SER A 254 -8.34 19.59 -10.52
N ASP A 255 -7.58 20.25 -11.38
CA ASP A 255 -6.23 20.75 -11.05
C ASP A 255 -6.32 21.86 -10.01
N GLN A 256 -7.24 22.80 -10.19
CA GLN A 256 -7.46 23.92 -9.26
C GLN A 256 -7.98 23.42 -7.90
N ILE A 257 -8.93 22.48 -7.91
CA ILE A 257 -9.42 21.84 -6.67
C ILE A 257 -8.26 21.15 -5.96
N ALA A 258 -7.44 20.38 -6.68
CA ALA A 258 -6.29 19.70 -6.09
C ALA A 258 -5.31 20.70 -5.47
N THR A 259 -4.97 21.79 -6.18
CA THR A 259 -4.08 22.84 -5.65
C THR A 259 -4.63 23.46 -4.37
N GLN A 260 -5.90 23.84 -4.35
CA GLN A 260 -6.51 24.48 -3.17
C GLN A 260 -6.61 23.52 -1.99
N MET A 261 -6.97 22.25 -2.23
CA MET A 261 -6.97 21.23 -1.18
C MET A 261 -5.57 21.03 -0.60
N ASN A 262 -4.54 20.94 -1.45
CA ASN A 262 -3.16 20.83 -0.98
C ASN A 262 -2.70 22.07 -0.19
N GLN A 263 -3.11 23.28 -0.59
CA GLN A 263 -2.82 24.51 0.17
C GLN A 263 -3.45 24.49 1.57
N ARG A 264 -4.70 24.01 1.69
CA ARG A 264 -5.36 23.86 3.00
C ARG A 264 -4.69 22.76 3.84
N LEU A 265 -4.29 21.66 3.20
CA LEU A 265 -3.59 20.56 3.87
C LEU A 265 -2.18 20.94 4.35
N ASN A 266 -1.54 21.93 3.73
CA ASN A 266 -0.22 22.43 4.16
C ASN A 266 -0.22 22.95 5.61
N LEU A 267 -1.36 23.38 6.15
CA LEU A 267 -1.48 23.76 7.56
C LEU A 267 -1.22 22.59 8.52
N TYR A 268 -1.37 21.35 8.04
CA TYR A 268 -1.23 20.11 8.80
C TYR A 268 0.05 19.33 8.43
N LEU A 269 1.02 19.97 7.74
CA LEU A 269 2.26 19.36 7.27
C LEU A 269 2.99 18.49 8.32
N PRO A 270 3.05 18.86 9.62
CA PRO A 270 3.71 18.03 10.64
C PRO A 270 3.02 16.69 10.92
N ILE A 271 1.70 16.62 10.76
CA ILE A 271 0.88 15.46 11.15
C ILE A 271 0.64 14.52 9.96
N ILE A 272 0.64 15.05 8.73
CA ILE A 272 0.41 14.29 7.50
C ILE A 272 1.28 13.00 7.41
N PRO A 273 2.60 13.02 7.67
CA PRO A 273 3.42 11.81 7.63
C PRO A 273 2.94 10.71 8.58
N LEU A 274 2.51 11.08 9.79
CA LEU A 274 1.97 10.15 10.79
C LEU A 274 0.63 9.57 10.36
N PHE A 275 -0.22 10.39 9.75
CA PHE A 275 -1.49 9.91 9.20
C PHE A 275 -1.28 8.87 8.09
N PHE A 276 -0.33 9.10 7.17
CA PHE A 276 -0.02 8.12 6.12
C PHE A 276 0.64 6.86 6.67
N ALA A 277 1.53 6.99 7.66
CA ALA A 277 2.09 5.86 8.39
C ALA A 277 0.99 4.98 9.00
N LEU A 278 -0.02 5.60 9.63
CA LEU A 278 -1.18 4.90 10.18
C LEU A 278 -2.04 4.24 9.09
N LEU A 279 -2.30 4.92 7.98
CA LEU A 279 -3.04 4.32 6.85
C LEU A 279 -2.33 3.09 6.28
N VAL A 280 -1.01 3.16 6.09
CA VAL A 280 -0.21 2.01 5.65
C VAL A 280 -0.31 0.86 6.65
N PHE A 281 -0.21 1.16 7.95
CA PHE A 281 -0.38 0.16 9.00
C PHE A 281 -1.75 -0.52 8.90
N LEU A 282 -2.83 0.26 8.83
CA LEU A 282 -4.21 -0.25 8.78
C LEU A 282 -4.48 -1.06 7.51
N PHE A 283 -3.90 -0.67 6.37
CA PHE A 283 -4.12 -1.35 5.10
C PHE A 283 -3.32 -2.65 4.99
N VAL A 284 -2.08 -2.67 5.49
CA VAL A 284 -1.17 -3.82 5.37
C VAL A 284 -1.40 -4.84 6.49
N SER A 285 -1.81 -4.41 7.69
CA SER A 285 -1.99 -5.31 8.85
C SER A 285 -2.95 -6.50 8.59
N PRO A 286 -4.10 -6.33 7.92
CA PRO A 286 -4.97 -7.46 7.57
C PRO A 286 -4.32 -8.49 6.64
N LEU A 287 -3.41 -8.04 5.76
CA LEU A 287 -2.73 -8.92 4.81
C LEU A 287 -1.82 -9.94 5.51
N VAL A 288 -1.38 -9.66 6.73
CA VAL A 288 -0.58 -10.59 7.55
C VAL A 288 -1.32 -11.90 7.78
N ALA A 289 -2.59 -11.81 8.20
CA ALA A 289 -3.42 -12.98 8.48
C ALA A 289 -3.69 -13.78 7.20
N VAL A 290 -3.92 -13.09 6.08
CA VAL A 290 -4.18 -13.73 4.77
C VAL A 290 -2.92 -14.40 4.22
N SER A 291 -1.75 -13.78 4.41
CA SER A 291 -0.48 -14.30 3.88
C SER A 291 -0.09 -15.65 4.46
N GLU A 292 -0.42 -15.92 5.73
CA GLU A 292 -0.17 -17.22 6.37
C GLU A 292 -0.89 -18.35 5.63
N VAL A 293 -2.18 -18.17 5.33
CA VAL A 293 -3.01 -19.18 4.68
C VAL A 293 -2.52 -19.46 3.26
N LEU A 294 -2.17 -18.41 2.53
CA LEU A 294 -1.72 -18.50 1.14
C LEU A 294 -0.32 -19.11 1.00
N LEU A 295 0.59 -18.80 1.92
CA LEU A 295 2.00 -19.23 1.84
C LEU A 295 2.25 -20.60 2.47
N LEU A 296 1.33 -21.11 3.30
CA LEU A 296 1.39 -22.46 3.90
C LEU A 296 1.66 -23.59 2.89
N PRO A 297 0.89 -23.74 1.78
CA PRO A 297 1.14 -24.80 0.81
C PRO A 297 2.50 -24.65 0.12
N ILE A 298 2.92 -23.41 -0.18
CA ILE A 298 4.18 -23.11 -0.86
C ILE A 298 5.36 -23.50 0.03
N ILE A 299 5.37 -23.07 1.30
CA ILE A 299 6.44 -23.40 2.24
C ILE A 299 6.51 -24.91 2.51
N ARG A 300 5.36 -25.58 2.63
CA ARG A 300 5.32 -27.05 2.76
C ARG A 300 5.92 -27.74 1.54
N ALA A 301 5.60 -27.28 0.33
CA ALA A 301 6.17 -27.81 -0.90
C ALA A 301 7.69 -27.61 -0.97
N ILE A 302 8.19 -26.43 -0.57
CA ILE A 302 9.64 -26.15 -0.49
C ILE A 302 10.33 -27.12 0.46
N ILE A 303 9.79 -27.32 1.67
CA ILE A 303 10.39 -28.24 2.65
C ILE A 303 10.33 -29.69 2.16
N ALA A 304 9.21 -30.10 1.55
CA ALA A 304 9.09 -31.42 0.96
C ALA A 304 10.13 -31.65 -0.14
N LEU A 305 10.37 -30.65 -1.00
CA LEU A 305 11.45 -30.67 -2.00
C LEU A 305 12.83 -30.78 -1.35
N LEU A 306 13.11 -29.99 -0.31
CA LEU A 306 14.40 -30.04 0.40
C LEU A 306 14.66 -31.41 1.06
N ILE A 307 13.62 -32.08 1.56
CA ILE A 307 13.70 -33.44 2.10
C ILE A 307 13.90 -34.46 0.96
N ASN A 308 13.11 -34.38 -0.11
CA ASN A 308 13.20 -35.30 -1.25
C ASN A 308 14.58 -35.26 -1.92
N HIS A 309 15.18 -34.08 -2.02
CA HIS A 309 16.55 -33.90 -2.54
C HIS A 309 17.65 -34.19 -1.52
N LYS A 310 17.32 -34.71 -0.33
CA LYS A 310 18.26 -35.02 0.77
C LYS A 310 19.13 -33.83 1.20
N ILE A 311 18.64 -32.60 0.99
CA ILE A 311 19.30 -31.38 1.46
C ILE A 311 19.11 -31.26 2.98
N ILE A 312 17.94 -31.65 3.46
CA ILE A 312 17.63 -31.82 4.88
C ILE A 312 17.49 -33.31 5.18
N ILE A 313 18.25 -33.80 6.15
CA ILE A 313 18.16 -35.19 6.63
C ILE A 313 17.43 -35.17 7.97
N VAL A 314 16.25 -35.77 8.02
CA VAL A 314 15.50 -35.93 9.28
C VAL A 314 15.97 -37.20 9.96
N SER A 315 16.72 -37.06 11.05
CA SER A 315 17.05 -38.19 11.92
C SER A 315 15.98 -38.35 13.01
N LYS A 316 15.53 -39.59 13.24
CA LYS A 316 14.68 -39.89 14.39
C LYS A 316 15.58 -40.06 15.61
N GLN A 317 15.38 -39.24 16.63
CA GLN A 317 15.98 -39.44 17.95
C GLN A 317 14.88 -39.78 18.96
N SER A 318 15.07 -40.86 19.72
CA SER A 318 14.27 -41.16 20.90
C SER A 318 14.75 -40.24 22.03
N VAL A 319 13.88 -39.34 22.47
CA VAL A 319 14.15 -38.47 23.64
C VAL A 319 13.37 -39.02 24.83
N ASP A 320 14.06 -39.26 25.95
CA ASP A 320 13.43 -39.77 27.17
C ASP A 320 12.39 -38.77 27.72
N ARG A 321 11.23 -39.31 28.09
CA ARG A 321 10.00 -38.58 28.38
C ARG A 321 10.10 -37.62 29.58
N GLU A 322 11.09 -37.82 30.46
CA GLU A 322 11.27 -37.05 31.70
C GLU A 322 11.82 -35.64 31.48
N VAL A 323 12.55 -35.39 30.39
CA VAL A 323 13.11 -34.05 30.09
C VAL A 323 12.03 -33.04 29.68
N LEU A 324 10.90 -33.52 29.14
CA LEU A 324 9.79 -32.67 28.65
C LEU A 324 8.91 -32.09 29.76
N GLN A 325 8.98 -32.63 30.98
CA GLN A 325 8.19 -32.12 32.11
C GLN A 325 8.87 -30.99 32.89
N LEU A 326 10.15 -30.70 32.58
CA LEU A 326 10.99 -29.75 33.32
C LEU A 326 11.32 -28.46 32.53
N SER A 327 10.76 -28.28 31.32
CA SER A 327 10.99 -27.12 30.43
C SER A 327 9.73 -26.32 30.13
#